data_AF-A0A151GC01-F1
#
_entry.id   AF-A0A151GC01-F1
#
_cell.length_a   1.000
_cell.length_b   1.000
_cell.length_c   1.000
_cell.angle_alpha   90.00
_cell.angle_beta   90.00
_cell.angle_gamma   90.00
#
_symmetry.space_group_name_H-M   'P 1'
#
loop_
_entity.id
_entity.type
_entity.pdbx_description
1 polymer ?
#
loop_
_entity_poly.entity_id
_entity_poly.type
_entity_poly.pdbx_seq_one_letter_code
_entity_poly.pdbx_strand_id
1 'polypeptide(L)'
;MGSRRPRYMLQEPVRPRRPLMSNPRSANRPLSFLSTFFSLGQVLPTHRLWYSPSGGLYQPTMARAIQLLSGPRTTSGPLADAAGSSSFPSPVARAGNHHAWVHVFPEACCHQGVDGSLRYFKWGISRLILETDPAPQFIPMFIHGTQDIVPEERGWPRFLPRVGKRVRVVVGEPASVAHLFGHHRAAWKRLTDRYDEEQLRTHPEAVQLRIDVAKSVRDEVQKLRQSLGFPREEDETAAMAETWSKEPNKRRFKSPVDGSLINRI
;
A
#
# COMPACT_ATOMS: atom_id res chain seq x y z
N MET A 1 10.47 14.18 -33.62
CA MET A 1 9.44 13.59 -32.74
C MET A 1 10.12 12.85 -31.60
N GLY A 2 10.26 13.51 -30.45
CA GLY A 2 10.91 12.92 -29.27
C GLY A 2 9.93 12.08 -28.47
N SER A 3 10.18 10.77 -28.38
CA SER A 3 9.46 9.85 -27.48
C SER A 3 9.74 10.25 -26.04
N ARG A 4 8.79 10.94 -25.39
CA ARG A 4 8.81 11.17 -23.95
C ARG A 4 8.33 9.88 -23.28
N ARG A 5 9.25 9.10 -22.71
CA ARG A 5 8.90 7.99 -21.81
C ARG A 5 8.09 8.53 -20.62
N PRO A 6 6.99 7.86 -20.21
CA PRO A 6 6.22 8.26 -19.04
C PRO A 6 7.12 8.27 -17.80
N ARG A 7 6.96 9.31 -16.99
CA ARG A 7 7.85 9.63 -15.88
C ARG A 7 7.08 9.37 -14.59
N TYR A 8 7.04 8.10 -14.20
CA TYR A 8 6.47 7.71 -12.92
C TYR A 8 7.15 8.51 -11.82
N MET A 9 6.36 9.20 -11.01
CA MET A 9 6.84 10.16 -10.03
C MET A 9 7.78 9.46 -9.04
N LEU A 10 9.09 9.64 -9.25
CA LEU A 10 10.10 9.53 -8.20
C LEU A 10 9.57 10.32 -7.01
N GLN A 11 9.59 9.74 -5.82
CA GLN A 11 9.18 10.42 -4.59
C GLN A 11 9.79 11.82 -4.58
N GLU A 12 8.98 12.86 -4.74
CA GLU A 12 9.49 14.22 -4.58
C GLU A 12 9.99 14.34 -3.14
N PRO A 13 11.24 14.80 -2.93
CA PRO A 13 11.73 15.06 -1.60
C PRO A 13 10.88 16.17 -0.99
N VAL A 14 10.09 15.84 0.04
CA VAL A 14 9.41 16.85 0.85
C VAL A 14 10.50 17.73 1.47
N ARG A 15 10.47 19.04 1.18
CA ARG A 15 11.41 19.99 1.78
C ARG A 15 11.41 19.81 3.30
N PRO A 16 12.58 19.70 3.94
CA PRO A 16 12.65 19.55 5.39
C PRO A 16 11.98 20.76 6.04
N ARG A 17 10.98 20.51 6.89
CA ARG A 17 10.50 21.52 7.83
C ARG A 17 11.65 21.81 8.81
N ARG A 18 11.91 23.09 9.08
CA ARG A 18 12.89 23.52 10.09
C ARG A 18 12.66 22.73 11.39
N PRO A 19 13.70 22.17 12.01
CA PRO A 19 13.54 21.44 13.27
C PRO A 19 13.02 22.42 14.32
N LEU A 20 11.82 22.17 14.82
CA LEU A 20 11.39 22.75 16.08
C LEU A 20 12.27 22.10 17.16
N MET A 21 13.03 22.92 17.89
CA MET A 21 13.91 22.47 18.97
C MET A 21 13.18 21.47 19.88
N SER A 22 13.71 20.25 19.96
CA SER A 22 13.21 19.18 20.81
C SER A 22 13.46 19.52 22.28
N ASN A 23 12.40 19.68 23.05
CA ASN A 23 12.47 19.75 24.51
C ASN A 23 12.45 18.30 25.06
N PRO A 24 13.45 17.84 25.82
CA PRO A 24 13.50 16.48 26.32
C PRO A 24 12.68 16.38 27.60
N ARG A 25 11.41 15.99 27.48
CA ARG A 25 10.65 15.42 28.59
C ARG A 25 9.97 14.14 28.13
N SER A 26 10.69 13.04 28.36
CA SER A 26 10.13 11.70 28.41
C SER A 26 9.11 11.63 29.54
N ALA A 27 7.85 11.34 29.20
CA ALA A 27 6.87 10.76 30.12
C ALA A 27 5.70 10.18 29.31
N ASN A 28 5.53 8.87 29.41
CA ASN A 28 4.34 8.06 29.14
C ASN A 28 3.15 8.80 28.50
N ARG A 29 3.06 8.76 27.16
CA ARG A 29 1.77 8.96 26.50
C ARG A 29 0.98 7.65 26.61
N PRO A 30 -0.23 7.65 27.18
CA PRO A 30 -1.06 6.46 27.19
C PRO A 30 -1.35 6.06 25.74
N LEU A 31 -1.14 4.78 25.42
CA LEU A 31 -1.52 4.21 24.14
C LEU A 31 -3.02 4.43 23.94
N SER A 32 -3.39 5.11 22.85
CA SER A 32 -4.79 5.27 22.46
C SER A 32 -5.42 3.89 22.27
N PHE A 33 -6.67 3.70 22.73
CA PHE A 33 -7.42 2.45 22.58
C PHE A 33 -7.38 1.90 21.14
N LEU A 34 -7.45 2.78 20.13
CA LEU A 34 -7.36 2.40 18.72
C LEU A 34 -5.98 1.83 18.37
N SER A 35 -4.90 2.40 18.90
CA SER A 35 -3.53 1.89 18.68
C SER A 35 -3.35 0.51 19.30
N THR A 36 -3.88 0.30 20.51
CA THR A 36 -3.87 -1.02 21.16
C THR A 36 -4.72 -2.03 20.38
N PHE A 37 -5.91 -1.66 19.90
CA PHE A 37 -6.78 -2.53 19.09
C PHE A 37 -6.06 -3.01 17.81
N PHE A 38 -5.45 -2.09 17.05
CA PHE A 38 -4.74 -2.46 15.82
C PHE A 38 -3.46 -3.25 16.10
N SER A 39 -2.75 -2.94 17.20
CA SER A 39 -1.55 -3.68 17.61
C SER A 39 -1.86 -5.12 18.01
N LEU A 40 -2.97 -5.32 18.75
CA LEU A 40 -3.47 -6.65 19.10
C LEU A 40 -4.06 -7.36 17.88
N GLY A 41 -4.68 -6.61 16.95
CA GLY A 41 -5.26 -7.09 15.70
C GLY A 41 -4.25 -7.46 14.62
N GLN A 42 -2.95 -7.58 14.95
CA GLN A 42 -1.88 -8.00 14.05
C GLN A 42 -1.70 -7.09 12.83
N VAL A 43 -2.05 -5.80 12.95
CA VAL A 43 -1.86 -4.82 11.87
C VAL A 43 -0.43 -4.30 11.90
N LEU A 44 0.25 -4.39 10.76
CA LEU A 44 1.59 -3.84 10.59
C LEU A 44 1.50 -2.30 10.43
N PRO A 45 2.11 -1.48 11.32
CA PRO A 45 1.95 -0.03 11.29
C PRO A 45 2.72 0.57 10.10
N THR A 46 2.00 1.13 9.13
CA THR A 46 2.61 1.84 7.99
C THR A 46 2.45 3.34 8.14
N HIS A 47 3.56 4.08 8.01
CA HIS A 47 3.55 5.53 8.08
C HIS A 47 3.70 6.15 6.68
N ARG A 48 2.92 7.20 6.43
CA ARG A 48 3.12 8.06 5.26
C ARG A 48 4.24 9.05 5.55
N LEU A 49 4.95 9.45 4.50
CA LEU A 49 5.93 10.55 4.54
C LEU A 49 5.33 11.88 5.05
N TRP A 50 4.01 12.06 4.94
CA TRP A 50 3.33 13.21 5.50
C TRP A 50 3.41 13.26 7.05
N TYR A 51 3.39 12.12 7.72
CA TYR A 51 3.34 12.05 9.18
C TYR A 51 4.66 11.65 9.84
N SER A 52 5.55 10.99 9.11
CA SER A 52 6.85 10.54 9.64
C SER A 52 7.95 10.67 8.57
N PRO A 53 9.14 11.22 8.92
CA PRO A 53 10.31 11.23 8.03
C PRO A 53 10.73 9.83 7.58
N SER A 54 10.53 8.83 8.45
CA SER A 54 10.85 7.41 8.20
C SER A 54 9.72 6.66 7.48
N GLY A 55 8.68 7.37 7.03
CA GLY A 55 7.54 6.78 6.32
C GLY A 55 7.84 6.41 4.87
N GLY A 56 6.87 5.78 4.21
CA GLY A 56 6.96 5.47 2.79
C GLY A 56 7.52 4.08 2.50
N LEU A 57 8.19 3.94 1.35
CA LEU A 57 8.48 2.64 0.76
C LEU A 57 9.50 1.81 1.55
N TYR A 58 10.52 2.46 2.14
CA TYR A 58 11.65 1.81 2.84
C TYR A 58 11.49 1.79 4.36
N GLN A 59 10.26 1.97 4.85
CA GLN A 59 9.98 1.86 6.28
C GLN A 59 10.25 0.43 6.80
N PRO A 60 10.65 0.26 8.08
CA PRO A 60 10.93 -1.05 8.68
C PRO A 60 9.79 -2.05 8.55
N THR A 61 8.55 -1.56 8.60
CA THR A 61 7.33 -2.36 8.45
C THR A 61 7.28 -3.15 7.14
N MET A 62 7.79 -2.58 6.03
CA MET A 62 7.83 -3.28 4.74
C MET A 62 8.83 -4.45 4.78
N ALA A 63 10.02 -4.22 5.34
CA ALA A 63 11.02 -5.28 5.52
C ALA A 63 10.47 -6.42 6.41
N ARG A 64 9.70 -6.08 7.45
CA ARG A 64 9.07 -7.07 8.32
C ARG A 64 7.96 -7.85 7.64
N ALA A 65 7.15 -7.20 6.80
CA ALA A 65 6.14 -7.88 5.98
C ALA A 65 6.79 -8.89 5.02
N ILE A 66 7.91 -8.52 4.38
CA ILE A 66 8.68 -9.43 3.53
C ILE A 66 9.20 -10.63 4.33
N GLN A 67 9.76 -10.40 5.53
CA GLN A 67 10.21 -11.49 6.41
C GLN A 67 9.06 -12.39 6.86
N LEU A 68 7.91 -11.82 7.22
CA LEU A 68 6.70 -12.55 7.60
C LEU A 68 6.22 -13.46 6.45
N LEU A 69 6.21 -12.94 5.22
CA LEU A 69 5.81 -13.71 4.03
C LEU A 69 6.87 -14.73 3.58
N SER A 70 8.15 -14.48 3.82
CA SER A 70 9.26 -15.38 3.47
C SER A 70 9.37 -16.58 4.43
N GLY A 71 8.59 -16.59 5.51
CA GLY A 71 8.65 -17.61 6.57
C GLY A 71 9.78 -17.37 7.57
N PRO A 72 9.88 -18.20 8.62
CA PRO A 72 10.85 -18.01 9.69
C PRO A 72 12.29 -18.19 9.18
N ARG A 73 12.96 -17.08 8.84
CA ARG A 73 14.42 -16.96 8.97
C ARG A 73 14.69 -16.46 10.37
N THR A 74 15.68 -17.03 11.06
CA THR A 74 16.02 -16.86 12.49
C THR A 74 16.33 -15.41 12.90
N THR A 75 15.34 -14.52 12.92
CA THR A 75 15.47 -13.15 13.47
C THR A 75 14.28 -12.83 14.38
N SER A 76 14.41 -13.27 15.63
CA SER A 76 13.58 -12.88 16.76
C SER A 76 13.97 -11.47 17.23
N GLY A 77 13.28 -10.44 16.72
CA GLY A 77 13.47 -9.06 17.17
C GLY A 77 12.12 -8.36 17.43
N PRO A 78 12.03 -7.47 18.45
CA PRO A 78 10.84 -6.67 18.74
C PRO A 78 10.51 -5.67 17.61
N LEU A 79 9.24 -5.31 17.47
CA LEU A 79 8.76 -4.32 16.50
C LEU A 79 9.05 -2.91 17.04
N ALA A 80 10.04 -2.21 16.48
CA ALA A 80 10.21 -0.77 16.71
C ALA A 80 9.33 -0.01 15.72
N ASP A 81 8.49 0.91 16.21
CA ASP A 81 7.76 1.82 15.34
C ASP A 81 8.73 2.70 14.53
N ALA A 82 8.27 3.31 13.42
CA ALA A 82 9.11 4.16 12.56
C ALA A 82 9.76 5.37 13.27
N ALA A 83 9.34 5.64 14.51
CA ALA A 83 9.87 6.66 15.43
C ALA A 83 10.79 6.10 16.54
N GLY A 84 11.03 4.79 16.61
CA GLY A 84 11.90 4.12 17.58
C GLY A 84 11.42 4.11 19.04
N SER A 85 10.23 4.65 19.32
CA SER A 85 9.75 4.94 20.69
C SER A 85 8.91 3.84 21.34
N SER A 86 8.49 2.83 20.59
CA SER A 86 7.52 1.82 21.03
C SER A 86 7.93 0.45 20.52
N SER A 87 7.98 -0.51 21.45
CA SER A 87 8.32 -1.91 21.23
C SER A 87 7.05 -2.74 21.37
N PHE A 88 6.55 -3.28 20.27
CA PHE A 88 5.43 -4.22 20.29
C PHE A 88 5.92 -5.63 19.98
N PRO A 89 5.32 -6.69 20.58
CA PRO A 89 5.60 -8.05 20.18
C PRO A 89 5.22 -8.20 18.70
N SER A 90 6.24 -8.38 17.87
CA SER A 90 6.07 -8.50 16.44
C SER A 90 5.16 -9.69 16.14
N PRO A 91 4.17 -9.60 15.21
CA PRO A 91 3.33 -10.74 14.87
C PRO A 91 4.15 -11.99 14.50
N VAL A 92 5.33 -11.79 13.91
CA VAL A 92 6.34 -12.80 13.53
C VAL A 92 7.14 -13.38 14.70
N ALA A 93 7.04 -12.81 15.91
CA ALA A 93 7.64 -13.37 17.12
C ALA A 93 6.84 -14.57 17.68
N ARG A 94 5.63 -14.80 17.14
CA ARG A 94 4.87 -16.02 17.42
C ARG A 94 5.52 -17.17 16.64
N ALA A 95 6.16 -18.08 17.38
CA ALA A 95 6.87 -19.24 16.83
C ALA A 95 6.02 -20.15 15.93
N GLY A 96 4.69 -19.98 15.90
CA GLY A 96 3.75 -20.73 15.07
C GLY A 96 3.36 -20.09 13.74
N ASN A 97 3.97 -18.97 13.30
CA ASN A 97 3.63 -18.32 12.03
C ASN A 97 4.20 -19.07 10.79
N HIS A 98 3.96 -20.37 10.72
CA HIS A 98 3.94 -21.08 9.45
C HIS A 98 2.63 -20.65 8.76
N HIS A 99 2.68 -20.13 7.53
CA HIS A 99 1.51 -19.65 6.75
C HIS A 99 0.98 -18.25 7.11
N ALA A 100 1.86 -17.26 7.28
CA ALA A 100 1.41 -15.89 7.40
C ALA A 100 0.82 -15.32 6.09
N TRP A 101 -0.21 -14.49 6.22
CA TRP A 101 -0.80 -13.73 5.11
C TRP A 101 -0.77 -12.23 5.40
N VAL A 102 -0.85 -11.41 4.35
CA VAL A 102 -0.90 -9.95 4.47
C VAL A 102 -1.99 -9.42 3.55
N HIS A 103 -2.93 -8.67 4.11
CA HIS A 103 -3.93 -7.92 3.33
C HIS A 103 -3.39 -6.50 3.05
N VAL A 104 -3.39 -6.11 1.77
CA VAL A 104 -2.85 -4.82 1.32
C VAL A 104 -3.92 -4.06 0.54
N PHE A 105 -4.07 -2.77 0.85
CA PHE A 105 -4.89 -1.82 0.07
C PHE A 105 -3.94 -0.89 -0.73
N PRO A 106 -3.56 -1.26 -1.97
CA PRO A 106 -2.44 -0.64 -2.67
C PRO A 106 -2.71 0.79 -3.16
N GLU A 107 -3.96 1.23 -3.22
CA GLU A 107 -4.30 2.64 -3.47
C GLU A 107 -3.79 3.57 -2.35
N ALA A 108 -3.68 3.03 -1.13
CA ALA A 108 -3.28 3.74 0.08
C ALA A 108 -4.04 5.06 0.26
N CYS A 109 -5.35 5.00 0.10
CA CYS A 109 -6.36 5.99 0.48
C CYS A 109 -7.74 5.32 0.44
N CYS A 110 -8.74 5.90 1.12
CA CYS A 110 -10.12 5.55 0.83
C CYS A 110 -10.54 6.32 -0.43
N HIS A 111 -10.78 5.61 -1.51
CA HIS A 111 -11.30 6.12 -2.77
C HIS A 111 -12.78 5.74 -2.90
N GLN A 112 -13.64 6.73 -3.05
CA GLN A 112 -15.07 6.52 -3.29
C GLN A 112 -15.42 7.15 -4.64
N GLY A 113 -15.15 6.42 -5.72
CA GLY A 113 -15.52 6.78 -7.09
C GLY A 113 -16.98 6.40 -7.40
N VAL A 114 -17.62 7.17 -8.30
CA VAL A 114 -19.04 7.01 -8.66
C VAL A 114 -19.32 5.63 -9.29
N ASP A 115 -18.39 5.13 -10.11
CA ASP A 115 -18.54 3.86 -10.84
C ASP A 115 -17.63 2.74 -10.30
N GLY A 116 -17.18 2.88 -9.05
CA GLY A 116 -16.22 1.95 -8.44
C GLY A 116 -14.92 1.82 -9.24
N SER A 117 -14.49 2.89 -9.92
CA SER A 117 -13.23 2.96 -10.66
C SER A 117 -12.03 2.68 -9.75
N LEU A 118 -10.95 2.18 -10.33
CA LEU A 118 -9.71 1.90 -9.61
C LEU A 118 -8.69 3.02 -9.82
N ARG A 119 -7.99 3.40 -8.76
CA ARG A 119 -6.81 4.28 -8.88
C ARG A 119 -5.57 3.51 -9.30
N TYR A 120 -4.50 4.24 -9.57
CA TYR A 120 -3.17 3.65 -9.64
C TYR A 120 -2.83 2.97 -8.32
N PHE A 121 -2.12 1.86 -8.40
CA PHE A 121 -1.63 1.14 -7.23
C PHE A 121 -0.23 1.64 -6.88
N LYS A 122 -0.01 1.92 -5.60
CA LYS A 122 1.34 2.26 -5.14
C LYS A 122 2.20 1.02 -5.20
N TRP A 123 3.35 1.16 -5.85
CA TRP A 123 4.39 0.15 -6.01
C TRP A 123 5.03 -0.42 -4.71
N GLY A 124 4.53 -0.07 -3.53
CA GLY A 124 4.89 -0.75 -2.28
C GLY A 124 4.50 -2.24 -2.30
N ILE A 125 3.41 -2.59 -2.97
CA ILE A 125 3.02 -3.98 -3.20
C ILE A 125 4.09 -4.76 -3.99
N SER A 126 4.79 -4.08 -4.89
CA SER A 126 5.81 -4.68 -5.74
C SER A 126 7.01 -5.16 -4.94
N ARG A 127 7.36 -4.47 -3.83
CA ARG A 127 8.40 -4.97 -2.92
C ARG A 127 8.01 -6.30 -2.30
N LEU A 128 6.77 -6.45 -1.84
CA LEU A 128 6.29 -7.71 -1.26
C LEU A 128 6.37 -8.85 -2.28
N ILE A 129 6.02 -8.59 -3.54
CA ILE A 129 6.04 -9.61 -4.61
C ILE A 129 7.46 -9.92 -5.09
N LEU A 130 8.35 -8.94 -5.19
CA LEU A 130 9.69 -9.11 -5.75
C LEU A 130 10.71 -9.61 -4.72
N GLU A 131 10.64 -9.12 -3.48
CA GLU A 131 11.68 -9.33 -2.46
C GLU A 131 11.40 -10.54 -1.55
N THR A 132 10.16 -11.01 -1.47
CA THR A 132 9.80 -12.19 -0.67
C THR A 132 10.29 -13.48 -1.34
N ASP A 133 10.95 -14.34 -0.57
CA ASP A 133 11.50 -15.61 -1.05
C ASP A 133 11.22 -16.75 -0.04
N PRO A 134 10.44 -17.80 -0.40
CA PRO A 134 9.84 -18.07 -1.71
C PRO A 134 8.73 -17.09 -2.10
N ALA A 135 8.32 -17.10 -3.38
CA ALA A 135 7.32 -16.16 -3.87
C ALA A 135 5.97 -16.30 -3.12
N PRO A 136 5.38 -15.20 -2.62
CA PRO A 136 4.15 -15.27 -1.84
C PRO A 136 2.98 -15.56 -2.77
N GLN A 137 2.01 -16.36 -2.32
CA GLN A 137 0.76 -16.52 -3.04
C GLN A 137 0.05 -15.17 -3.18
N PHE A 138 -0.49 -14.90 -4.37
CA PHE A 138 -1.20 -13.67 -4.67
C PHE A 138 -2.69 -13.96 -4.91
N ILE A 139 -3.56 -13.33 -4.11
CA ILE A 139 -5.01 -13.48 -4.20
C ILE A 139 -5.61 -12.08 -4.38
N PRO A 140 -6.08 -11.71 -5.59
CA PRO A 140 -6.71 -10.42 -5.79
C PRO A 140 -8.08 -10.36 -5.09
N MET A 141 -8.45 -9.18 -4.62
CA MET A 141 -9.75 -8.93 -4.00
C MET A 141 -10.29 -7.58 -4.47
N PHE A 142 -11.58 -7.55 -4.79
CA PHE A 142 -12.30 -6.31 -5.09
C PHE A 142 -13.48 -6.15 -4.13
N ILE A 143 -13.56 -4.98 -3.49
CA ILE A 143 -14.59 -4.64 -2.50
C ILE A 143 -15.34 -3.41 -2.99
N HIS A 144 -16.67 -3.48 -2.99
CA HIS A 144 -17.53 -2.39 -3.40
C HIS A 144 -18.79 -2.30 -2.53
N GLY A 145 -19.32 -1.09 -2.34
CA GLY A 145 -20.57 -0.81 -1.61
C GLY A 145 -20.34 -0.30 -0.18
N THR A 146 -19.11 -0.29 0.30
CA THR A 146 -18.75 0.30 1.61
C THR A 146 -19.00 1.82 1.62
N GLN A 147 -18.86 2.47 0.47
CA GLN A 147 -19.19 3.88 0.27
C GLN A 147 -20.68 4.20 0.49
N ASP A 148 -21.57 3.23 0.26
CA ASP A 148 -23.01 3.43 0.45
C ASP A 148 -23.40 3.31 1.92
N ILE A 149 -22.65 2.53 2.70
CA ILE A 149 -22.80 2.37 4.16
C ILE A 149 -22.20 3.57 4.89
N VAL A 150 -20.98 3.94 4.50
CA VAL A 150 -20.14 4.97 5.12
C VAL A 150 -19.64 5.96 4.06
N PRO A 151 -20.50 6.86 3.54
CA PRO A 151 -20.07 7.87 2.57
C PRO A 151 -19.16 8.92 3.21
N GLU A 152 -18.11 9.37 2.51
CA GLU A 152 -17.21 10.42 3.02
C GLU A 152 -17.88 11.79 3.13
N GLU A 153 -18.91 12.06 2.32
CA GLU A 153 -19.74 13.27 2.37
C GLU A 153 -20.79 13.28 3.49
N ARG A 154 -20.88 12.23 4.32
CA ARG A 154 -21.94 12.12 5.33
C ARG A 154 -21.87 13.20 6.42
N GLY A 155 -23.04 13.74 6.75
CA GLY A 155 -23.25 14.66 7.87
C GLY A 155 -23.32 13.96 9.23
N TRP A 156 -23.74 14.72 10.26
CA TRP A 156 -23.97 14.19 11.60
C TRP A 156 -25.28 13.37 11.65
N PRO A 157 -25.34 12.20 12.36
CA PRO A 157 -24.27 11.56 13.12
C PRO A 157 -23.30 10.75 12.24
N ARG A 158 -22.01 11.08 12.32
CA ARG A 158 -20.97 10.54 11.42
C ARG A 158 -20.51 9.11 11.75
N PHE A 159 -20.95 8.53 12.86
CA PHE A 159 -20.52 7.19 13.29
C PHE A 159 -21.52 6.10 12.90
N LEU A 160 -22.75 6.47 12.52
CA LEU A 160 -23.81 5.49 12.29
C LEU A 160 -23.78 5.02 10.82
N PRO A 161 -23.55 3.71 10.57
CA PRO A 161 -23.60 3.15 9.21
C PRO A 161 -25.04 3.15 8.69
N ARG A 162 -25.21 3.42 7.38
CA ARG A 162 -26.53 3.29 6.73
C ARG A 162 -26.92 1.81 6.65
N VAL A 163 -28.13 1.49 7.11
CA VAL A 163 -28.69 0.12 7.10
C VAL A 163 -29.32 -0.19 5.73
N GLY A 164 -29.36 -1.48 5.36
CA GLY A 164 -30.01 -1.95 4.12
C GLY A 164 -29.20 -1.72 2.84
N LYS A 165 -27.93 -1.31 2.96
CA LYS A 165 -27.00 -1.19 1.82
C LYS A 165 -26.27 -2.51 1.58
N ARG A 166 -25.88 -2.75 0.32
CA ARG A 166 -25.23 -4.01 -0.10
C ARG A 166 -23.72 -3.81 -0.21
N VAL A 167 -22.96 -4.73 0.37
CA VAL A 167 -21.51 -4.86 0.13
C VAL A 167 -21.29 -6.05 -0.78
N ARG A 168 -20.47 -5.87 -1.81
CA ARG A 168 -20.00 -6.91 -2.70
C ARG A 168 -18.52 -7.09 -2.49
N VAL A 169 -18.11 -8.31 -2.15
CA VAL A 169 -16.70 -8.71 -2.05
C VAL A 169 -16.50 -9.85 -3.03
N VAL A 170 -15.55 -9.68 -3.94
CA VAL A 170 -15.10 -10.75 -4.83
C VAL A 170 -13.65 -11.03 -4.50
N VAL A 171 -13.39 -12.30 -4.21
CA VAL A 171 -12.06 -12.85 -4.01
C VAL A 171 -11.74 -13.67 -5.25
N GLY A 172 -10.65 -13.34 -5.92
CA GLY A 172 -10.20 -14.10 -7.08
C GLY A 172 -9.53 -15.41 -6.68
N GLU A 173 -9.32 -16.28 -7.65
CA GLU A 173 -8.52 -17.49 -7.46
C GLU A 173 -7.05 -17.14 -7.16
N PRO A 174 -6.33 -17.98 -6.40
CA PRO A 174 -4.89 -17.83 -6.21
C PRO A 174 -4.18 -17.79 -7.56
N ALA A 175 -3.57 -16.64 -7.89
CA ALA A 175 -2.94 -16.48 -9.17
C ALA A 175 -1.59 -17.21 -9.20
N SER A 176 -1.25 -17.78 -10.36
CA SER A 176 0.09 -18.36 -10.56
C SER A 176 1.13 -17.25 -10.55
N VAL A 177 1.83 -17.10 -9.43
CA VAL A 177 2.86 -16.09 -9.21
C VAL A 177 4.03 -16.28 -10.17
N ALA A 178 4.37 -17.52 -10.48
CA ALA A 178 5.37 -17.85 -11.48
C ALA A 178 4.97 -17.36 -12.88
N HIS A 179 3.68 -17.47 -13.23
CA HIS A 179 3.17 -17.00 -14.51
C HIS A 179 3.08 -15.46 -14.57
N LEU A 180 2.43 -14.83 -13.57
CA LEU A 180 2.20 -13.39 -13.55
C LEU A 180 3.48 -12.57 -13.31
N PHE A 181 4.32 -13.02 -12.37
CA PHE A 181 5.43 -12.24 -11.87
C PHE A 181 6.79 -12.91 -12.08
N GLY A 182 6.87 -14.09 -12.68
CA GLY A 182 8.12 -14.83 -12.84
C GLY A 182 9.19 -14.08 -13.63
N HIS A 183 8.81 -13.46 -14.76
CA HIS A 183 9.73 -12.61 -15.53
C HIS A 183 10.24 -11.43 -14.69
N HIS A 184 9.33 -10.78 -13.98
CA HIS A 184 9.67 -9.65 -13.13
C HIS A 184 10.62 -10.04 -11.99
N ARG A 185 10.36 -11.17 -11.33
CA ARG A 185 11.22 -11.72 -10.26
C ARG A 185 12.59 -12.14 -10.77
N ALA A 186 12.67 -12.74 -11.96
CA ALA A 186 13.94 -13.07 -12.59
C ALA A 186 14.77 -11.81 -12.92
N ALA A 187 14.12 -10.76 -13.42
CA ALA A 187 14.76 -9.47 -13.64
C ALA A 187 15.23 -8.83 -12.33
N TRP A 188 14.41 -8.87 -11.28
CA TRP A 188 14.77 -8.40 -9.95
C TRP A 188 16.01 -9.10 -9.41
N LYS A 189 16.09 -10.44 -9.55
CA LYS A 189 17.27 -11.21 -9.12
C LYS A 189 18.55 -10.77 -9.84
N ARG A 190 18.50 -10.56 -11.15
CA ARG A 190 19.64 -10.03 -11.92
C ARG A 190 20.07 -8.63 -11.46
N LEU A 191 19.13 -7.83 -10.98
CA LEU A 191 19.44 -6.50 -10.43
C LEU A 191 20.09 -6.62 -9.06
N THR A 192 19.58 -7.48 -8.17
CA THR A 192 20.16 -7.70 -6.83
C THR A 192 21.55 -8.34 -6.88
N ASP A 193 21.86 -9.09 -7.94
CA ASP A 193 23.20 -9.67 -8.14
C ASP A 193 24.25 -8.62 -8.57
N ARG A 194 23.82 -7.46 -9.06
CA ARG A 194 24.69 -6.42 -9.65
C ARG A 194 24.77 -5.13 -8.85
N TYR A 195 23.74 -4.82 -8.06
CA TYR A 195 23.60 -3.55 -7.36
C TYR A 195 23.24 -3.78 -5.89
N ASP A 196 23.71 -2.87 -5.03
CA ASP A 196 23.34 -2.87 -3.62
C ASP A 196 21.91 -2.34 -3.37
N GLU A 197 21.41 -2.49 -2.15
CA GLU A 197 20.04 -2.08 -1.80
C GLU A 197 19.80 -0.58 -2.03
N GLU A 198 20.79 0.27 -1.75
CA GLU A 198 20.66 1.73 -1.82
C GLU A 198 20.60 2.20 -3.29
N GLN A 199 21.44 1.62 -4.15
CA GLN A 199 21.40 1.81 -5.59
C GLN A 199 20.06 1.38 -6.17
N LEU A 200 19.54 0.21 -5.76
CA LEU A 200 18.24 -0.29 -6.22
C LEU A 200 17.07 0.60 -5.83
N ARG A 201 17.23 1.53 -4.89
CA ARG A 201 16.15 2.47 -4.51
C ARG A 201 15.82 3.45 -5.62
N THR A 202 16.84 3.86 -6.36
CA THR A 202 16.74 4.90 -7.40
C THR A 202 17.08 4.37 -8.80
N HIS A 203 17.60 3.15 -8.91
CA HIS A 203 17.96 2.53 -10.19
C HIS A 203 16.76 2.50 -11.16
N PRO A 204 16.88 3.09 -12.37
CA PRO A 204 15.74 3.23 -13.30
C PRO A 204 15.06 1.90 -13.67
N GLU A 205 15.82 0.83 -13.86
CA GLU A 205 15.27 -0.49 -14.18
C GLU A 205 14.52 -1.09 -12.98
N ALA A 206 15.05 -0.91 -11.75
CA ALA A 206 14.39 -1.36 -10.53
C ALA A 206 13.09 -0.59 -10.29
N VAL A 207 13.11 0.71 -10.61
CA VAL A 207 11.96 1.59 -10.51
C VAL A 207 10.87 1.11 -11.47
N GLN A 208 11.20 0.97 -12.76
CA GLN A 208 10.27 0.52 -13.78
C GLN A 208 9.69 -0.86 -13.46
N LEU A 209 10.52 -1.79 -13.00
CA LEU A 209 10.07 -3.12 -12.62
C LEU A 209 8.99 -3.09 -11.53
N ARG A 210 9.18 -2.24 -10.51
CA ARG A 210 8.20 -2.07 -9.44
C ARG A 210 6.90 -1.46 -9.96
N ILE A 211 6.97 -0.54 -10.92
CA ILE A 211 5.79 0.03 -11.56
C ILE A 211 5.01 -1.03 -12.33
N ASP A 212 5.70 -1.84 -13.14
CA ASP A 212 5.07 -2.86 -13.98
C ASP A 212 4.38 -3.93 -13.13
N VAL A 213 5.00 -4.33 -12.02
CA VAL A 213 4.38 -5.24 -11.05
C VAL A 213 3.15 -4.59 -10.41
N ALA A 214 3.20 -3.31 -10.05
CA ALA A 214 2.05 -2.61 -9.45
C ALA A 214 0.87 -2.52 -10.43
N LYS A 215 1.17 -2.24 -11.71
CA LYS A 215 0.17 -2.25 -12.79
C LYS A 215 -0.42 -3.65 -12.96
N SER A 216 0.41 -4.68 -13.01
CA SER A 216 -0.05 -6.08 -13.14
C SER A 216 -0.98 -6.48 -11.99
N VAL A 217 -0.66 -6.10 -10.75
CA VAL A 217 -1.55 -6.31 -9.58
C VAL A 217 -2.88 -5.58 -9.75
N ARG A 218 -2.86 -4.34 -10.23
CA ARG A 218 -4.08 -3.56 -10.50
C ARG A 218 -4.94 -4.24 -11.56
N ASP A 219 -4.33 -4.75 -12.61
CA ASP A 219 -5.04 -5.40 -13.72
C ASP A 219 -5.77 -6.67 -13.24
N GLU A 220 -5.16 -7.45 -12.34
CA GLU A 220 -5.85 -8.59 -11.71
C GLU A 220 -7.07 -8.17 -10.87
N VAL A 221 -6.98 -7.06 -10.13
CA VAL A 221 -8.14 -6.51 -9.41
C VAL A 221 -9.20 -5.96 -10.37
N GLN A 222 -8.78 -5.37 -11.49
CA GLN A 222 -9.68 -4.87 -12.53
C GLN A 222 -10.50 -5.99 -13.18
N LYS A 223 -9.95 -7.21 -13.31
CA LYS A 223 -10.72 -8.39 -13.78
C LYS A 223 -11.86 -8.73 -12.84
N LEU A 224 -11.62 -8.71 -11.53
CA LEU A 224 -12.67 -8.97 -10.52
C LEU A 224 -13.74 -7.87 -10.49
N ARG A 225 -13.33 -6.63 -10.76
CA ARG A 225 -14.27 -5.52 -10.96
C ARG A 225 -15.17 -5.79 -12.17
N GLN A 226 -14.61 -6.20 -13.31
CA GLN A 226 -15.40 -6.52 -14.51
C GLN A 226 -16.34 -7.70 -14.29
N SER A 227 -15.93 -8.73 -13.53
CA SER A 227 -16.80 -9.87 -13.23
C SER A 227 -18.03 -9.50 -12.38
N LEU A 228 -18.04 -8.34 -11.73
CA LEU A 228 -19.22 -7.78 -11.04
C LEU A 228 -20.14 -6.95 -11.95
N GLY A 229 -19.87 -6.90 -13.25
CA GLY A 229 -20.67 -6.16 -14.24
C GLY A 229 -20.32 -4.67 -14.35
N PHE A 230 -19.18 -4.23 -13.77
CA PHE A 230 -18.70 -2.87 -13.99
C PHE A 230 -18.05 -2.73 -15.38
N PRO A 231 -18.21 -1.57 -16.05
CA PRO A 231 -17.67 -1.37 -17.39
C PRO A 231 -16.13 -1.46 -17.37
N ARG A 232 -15.53 -2.00 -18.43
CA ARG A 232 -14.07 -1.94 -18.58
C ARG A 232 -13.62 -0.48 -18.59
N GLU A 233 -12.57 -0.18 -17.84
CA GLU A 233 -11.94 1.13 -17.93
C GLU A 233 -11.19 1.22 -19.25
N GLU A 234 -11.66 2.10 -20.14
CA GLU A 234 -11.03 2.38 -21.44
C GLU A 234 -9.84 3.33 -21.28
N ASP A 235 -9.88 4.17 -20.25
CA ASP A 235 -8.83 5.13 -19.93
C ASP A 235 -7.77 4.52 -18.99
N GLU A 236 -6.64 4.11 -19.56
CA GLU A 236 -5.49 3.63 -18.78
C GLU A 236 -4.81 4.72 -17.94
N THR A 237 -5.13 6.00 -18.14
CA THR A 237 -4.51 7.09 -17.37
C THR A 237 -4.86 6.99 -15.89
N ALA A 238 -6.02 6.41 -15.52
CA ALA A 238 -6.36 6.16 -14.12
C ALA A 238 -5.37 5.20 -13.43
N ALA A 239 -4.70 4.32 -14.18
CA ALA A 239 -3.65 3.42 -13.69
C ALA A 239 -2.29 4.12 -13.50
N MET A 240 -2.12 5.35 -14.00
CA MET A 240 -0.85 6.08 -13.97
C MET A 240 -0.79 7.06 -12.80
N ALA A 241 0.31 7.07 -12.05
CA ALA A 241 0.48 7.99 -10.92
C ALA A 241 0.47 9.47 -11.34
N GLU A 242 0.97 9.78 -12.54
CA GLU A 242 1.05 11.13 -13.09
C GLU A 242 -0.33 11.78 -13.23
N THR A 243 -1.35 11.02 -13.60
CA THR A 243 -2.73 11.49 -13.73
C THR A 243 -3.22 12.10 -12.42
N TRP A 244 -2.84 11.50 -11.30
CA TRP A 244 -3.25 11.90 -9.96
C TRP A 244 -2.30 12.91 -9.31
N SER A 245 -1.24 13.35 -10.00
CA SER A 245 -0.31 14.38 -9.50
C SER A 245 -0.99 15.74 -9.27
N LYS A 246 -2.11 15.99 -9.96
CA LYS A 246 -2.91 17.22 -9.87
C LYS A 246 -3.72 17.32 -8.56
N GLU A 247 -3.76 16.27 -7.76
CA GLU A 247 -4.55 16.25 -6.54
C GLU A 247 -3.96 17.14 -5.44
N PRO A 248 -4.80 17.88 -4.70
CA PRO A 248 -4.32 18.72 -3.62
C PRO A 248 -3.68 17.89 -2.51
N ASN A 249 -2.66 18.44 -1.85
CA ASN A 249 -2.07 17.83 -0.66
C ASN A 249 -2.94 18.08 0.60
N LYS A 250 -4.16 17.53 0.59
CA LYS A 250 -5.17 17.66 1.65
C LYS A 250 -5.63 16.29 2.13
N ARG A 251 -6.10 16.21 3.38
CA ARG A 251 -6.53 14.94 4.00
C ARG A 251 -7.82 14.45 3.34
N ARG A 252 -8.75 15.36 3.07
CA ARG A 252 -10.05 15.10 2.45
C ARG A 252 -10.28 16.09 1.32
N PHE A 253 -10.66 15.61 0.16
CA PHE A 253 -10.95 16.44 -1.01
C PHE A 253 -11.75 15.65 -2.05
N LYS A 254 -12.39 16.39 -2.97
CA LYS A 254 -12.94 15.85 -4.21
C LYS A 254 -11.85 15.88 -5.28
N SER A 255 -11.54 14.74 -5.89
CA SER A 255 -10.48 14.63 -6.89
C SER A 255 -10.87 15.40 -8.16
N PRO A 256 -9.97 16.24 -8.71
CA PRO A 256 -10.21 16.92 -9.98
C PRO A 256 -10.05 15.97 -11.19
N VAL A 257 -9.60 14.73 -10.97
CA VAL A 257 -9.34 13.74 -12.03
C VAL A 257 -10.64 13.03 -12.43
N ASP A 258 -11.32 12.45 -11.44
CA ASP A 258 -12.49 11.59 -11.65
C ASP A 258 -13.70 12.01 -10.80
N GLY A 259 -13.62 13.13 -10.08
CA GLY A 259 -14.68 13.60 -9.19
C GLY A 259 -14.86 12.77 -7.92
N SER A 260 -14.00 11.78 -7.66
CA SER A 260 -14.11 10.90 -6.50
C SER A 260 -13.84 11.61 -5.18
N LEU A 261 -14.40 11.08 -4.09
CA LEU A 261 -14.05 11.54 -2.75
C LEU A 261 -12.86 10.76 -2.22
N ILE A 262 -11.82 11.50 -1.83
CA ILE A 262 -10.58 10.94 -1.31
C ILE A 262 -10.43 11.28 0.16
N ASN A 263 -10.12 10.26 0.96
CA ASN A 263 -9.65 10.41 2.33
C ASN A 263 -8.28 9.74 2.50
N ARG A 264 -7.24 10.55 2.69
CA ARG A 264 -5.86 10.11 2.95
C ARG A 264 -5.71 9.90 4.46
N ILE A 265 -5.83 8.65 4.91
CA ILE A 265 -5.66 8.22 6.31
C ILE A 265 -4.18 8.03 6.63
#